data_AF-A0A832JS06-F1
#
_entry.id   AF-A0A832JS06-F1
#
_cell.length_a   1.000
_cell.length_b   1.000
_cell.length_c   1.000
_cell.angle_alpha   90.00
_cell.angle_beta   90.00
_cell.angle_gamma   90.00
#
_symmetry.space_group_name_H-M   'P 1'
#
loop_
_entity.id
_entity.type
_entity.pdbx_description
1 polymer ?
#
loop_
_entity_poly.entity_id
_entity_poly.type
_entity_poly.pdbx_seq_one_letter_code
_entity_poly.pdbx_strand_id
1 'polypeptide(L)'
;MSRYRRSLFVPLLLSLALSSSPCLGESGVSSLEWDFAALMDRWTRFKWSSTFLVYALYYHPDMIDPWVELEASRRGMSVAEKSLYRSGFVRDLRFADASAFLLVVDNFSGREVKLNPQSDLTLVVGGRELKPLEVDRSLLSPIRGKAQGIVFFPKVEDPSSMDLRIAGLKVGDKEVVLSWRSEVEGRSVQLPEKIVVVEVPPPPKPPSHQGGVASREAPPPPRRPKGEDSQGDAGPPSWIGPMSGGATVGSQGEPEEPKPPRPPSLSSADVAALGASEDLVAEIPRQLLEEAARSFVEMWRRGDYKGMFGMLASDSRRGMSLRDFEEMVKGELISTAIRDGGTFKVQGNRVVVEASDRFLFVRVLRRKVLEAVLEGKEVRFRWN
;
A
#
# COMPACT_ATOMS: atom_id res chain seq x y z
N MET A 1 47.93 14.15 -70.60
CA MET A 1 47.20 15.43 -70.49
C MET A 1 45.78 15.15 -69.99
N SER A 2 45.42 15.86 -68.93
CA SER A 2 44.22 15.81 -68.08
C SER A 2 42.87 15.58 -68.76
N ARG A 3 42.07 14.65 -68.19
CA ARG A 3 40.61 14.76 -67.97
C ARG A 3 40.21 13.86 -66.78
N TYR A 4 39.06 14.17 -66.16
CA TYR A 4 38.38 13.54 -65.01
C TYR A 4 38.72 14.20 -63.65
N ARG A 5 37.78 14.57 -62.77
CA ARG A 5 36.31 14.41 -62.73
C ARG A 5 35.75 15.41 -61.70
N ARG A 6 34.56 15.96 -61.96
CA ARG A 6 33.72 16.68 -60.98
C ARG A 6 33.00 15.66 -60.09
N SER A 7 32.91 15.89 -58.79
CA SER A 7 31.90 15.34 -57.89
C SER A 7 31.85 16.23 -56.64
N LEU A 8 30.91 17.18 -56.60
CA LEU A 8 29.64 17.12 -55.86
C LEU A 8 29.84 17.20 -54.33
N PHE A 9 29.77 18.43 -53.83
CA PHE A 9 29.51 18.79 -52.45
C PHE A 9 28.11 18.29 -52.05
N VAL A 10 28.04 17.52 -50.97
CA VAL A 10 26.78 17.23 -50.25
C VAL A 10 26.86 17.98 -48.91
N PRO A 11 25.95 18.92 -48.61
CA PRO A 11 25.87 19.51 -47.29
C PRO A 11 25.12 18.56 -46.34
N LEU A 12 25.77 18.23 -45.22
CA LEU A 12 25.22 17.47 -44.10
C LEU A 12 24.20 18.37 -43.36
N LEU A 13 22.91 18.13 -43.58
CA LEU A 13 21.82 18.75 -42.84
C LEU A 13 21.83 18.26 -41.39
N LEU A 14 22.15 19.18 -40.48
CA LEU A 14 22.09 19.02 -39.03
C LEU A 14 20.60 19.04 -38.60
N SER A 15 19.95 17.89 -38.57
CA SER A 15 18.60 17.76 -38.00
C SER A 15 18.68 17.79 -36.48
N LEU A 16 18.37 18.95 -35.91
CA LEU A 16 18.10 19.18 -34.50
C LEU A 16 16.76 18.48 -34.15
N ALA A 17 16.79 17.19 -33.81
CA ALA A 17 15.65 16.52 -33.22
C ALA A 17 15.55 16.93 -31.75
N LEU A 18 14.71 17.94 -31.48
CA LEU A 18 14.14 18.21 -30.17
C LEU A 18 13.45 16.93 -29.70
N SER A 19 14.08 16.22 -28.77
CA SER A 19 13.47 15.14 -28.00
C SER A 19 12.41 15.76 -27.08
N SER A 20 11.20 15.96 -27.61
CA SER A 20 10.01 16.11 -26.79
C SER A 20 9.78 14.78 -26.06
N SER A 21 10.42 14.64 -24.91
CA SER A 21 9.99 13.67 -23.91
C SER A 21 8.54 14.02 -23.57
N PRO A 22 7.58 13.10 -23.73
CA PRO A 22 6.24 13.33 -23.24
C PRO A 22 6.36 13.37 -21.71
N CYS A 23 6.47 14.57 -21.16
CA CYS A 23 6.12 14.80 -19.78
C CYS A 23 4.63 14.47 -19.70
N LEU A 24 4.32 13.26 -19.23
CA LEU A 24 3.02 12.99 -18.63
C LEU A 24 2.85 14.07 -17.55
N GLY A 25 2.05 15.08 -17.85
CA GLY A 25 1.72 16.13 -16.90
C GLY A 25 1.05 15.50 -15.66
N GLU A 26 1.08 16.20 -14.53
CA GLU A 26 0.44 15.78 -13.28
C GLU A 26 -1.03 15.34 -13.46
N SER A 27 -1.71 15.85 -14.50
CA SER A 27 -3.06 15.44 -14.92
C SER A 27 -3.16 13.98 -15.38
N GLY A 28 -2.13 13.43 -16.04
CA GLY A 28 -2.11 12.05 -16.52
C GLY A 28 -1.95 11.03 -15.39
N VAL A 29 -1.09 11.33 -14.40
CA VAL A 29 -0.91 10.48 -13.21
C VAL A 29 -2.17 10.48 -12.35
N SER A 30 -2.78 11.64 -12.16
CA SER A 30 -4.03 11.78 -11.38
C SER A 30 -5.18 10.96 -11.97
N SER A 31 -5.29 10.89 -13.31
CA SER A 31 -6.29 10.05 -13.98
C SER A 31 -6.04 8.56 -13.73
N LEU A 32 -4.79 8.12 -13.89
CA LEU A 32 -4.41 6.73 -13.62
C LEU A 32 -4.68 6.33 -12.16
N GLU A 33 -4.45 7.25 -11.22
CA GLU A 33 -4.75 7.01 -9.81
C GLU A 33 -6.25 6.83 -9.56
N TRP A 34 -7.10 7.64 -10.18
CA TRP A 34 -8.55 7.52 -10.04
C TRP A 34 -9.08 6.24 -10.68
N ASP A 35 -8.66 5.94 -11.91
CA ASP A 35 -9.08 4.73 -12.63
C ASP A 35 -8.68 3.48 -11.85
N PHE A 36 -7.46 3.50 -11.29
CA PHE A 36 -6.94 2.44 -10.47
C PHE A 36 -7.70 2.31 -9.13
N ALA A 37 -7.98 3.42 -8.45
CA ALA A 37 -8.76 3.42 -7.21
C ALA A 37 -10.19 2.89 -7.43
N ALA A 38 -10.83 3.25 -8.54
CA ALA A 38 -12.16 2.75 -8.88
C ALA A 38 -12.17 1.22 -9.08
N LEU A 39 -11.12 0.65 -9.67
CA LEU A 39 -10.95 -0.80 -9.76
C LEU A 39 -10.77 -1.44 -8.38
N MET A 40 -9.95 -0.84 -7.52
CA MET A 40 -9.76 -1.33 -6.14
C MET A 40 -11.05 -1.35 -5.35
N ASP A 41 -11.81 -0.27 -5.38
CA ASP A 41 -13.09 -0.16 -4.68
C ASP A 41 -14.09 -1.20 -5.21
N ARG A 42 -14.15 -1.36 -6.54
CA ARG A 42 -15.01 -2.35 -7.18
C ARG A 42 -14.74 -3.77 -6.67
N TRP A 43 -13.48 -4.11 -6.45
CA TRP A 43 -13.05 -5.47 -6.10
C TRP A 43 -12.66 -5.67 -4.63
N THR A 44 -12.89 -4.66 -3.77
CA THR A 44 -12.71 -4.78 -2.32
C THR A 44 -14.04 -4.99 -1.62
N ARG A 45 -14.12 -5.94 -0.70
CA ARG A 45 -15.28 -6.17 0.17
C ARG A 45 -14.84 -6.26 1.62
N PHE A 46 -15.64 -5.70 2.51
CA PHE A 46 -15.35 -5.72 3.94
C PHE A 46 -16.61 -6.01 4.77
N LYS A 47 -16.37 -6.52 5.97
CA LYS A 47 -17.40 -6.76 6.98
C LYS A 47 -16.89 -6.29 8.34
N TRP A 48 -17.73 -5.50 9.00
CA TRP A 48 -17.52 -5.07 10.37
C TRP A 48 -18.32 -5.92 11.35
N SER A 49 -17.75 -6.10 12.55
CA SER A 49 -18.44 -6.59 13.73
C SER A 49 -17.99 -5.79 14.97
N SER A 50 -18.56 -6.09 16.13
CA SER A 50 -18.10 -5.54 17.42
C SER A 50 -16.76 -6.10 17.88
N THR A 51 -16.21 -7.11 17.19
CA THR A 51 -15.02 -7.86 17.62
C THR A 51 -13.91 -7.93 16.58
N PHE A 52 -14.21 -7.60 15.32
CA PHE A 52 -13.24 -7.61 14.23
C PHE A 52 -13.68 -6.74 13.05
N LEU A 53 -12.71 -6.37 12.23
CA LEU A 53 -12.86 -5.94 10.84
C LEU A 53 -12.21 -7.00 9.95
N VAL A 54 -12.92 -7.46 8.93
CA VAL A 54 -12.33 -8.30 7.88
C VAL A 54 -12.59 -7.68 6.52
N TYR A 55 -11.58 -7.63 5.68
CA TYR A 55 -11.74 -7.25 4.28
C TYR A 55 -10.93 -8.16 3.36
N ALA A 56 -11.43 -8.28 2.14
CA ALA A 56 -10.78 -9.01 1.08
C ALA A 56 -10.76 -8.17 -0.20
N LEU A 57 -9.63 -8.19 -0.89
CA LEU A 57 -9.46 -7.63 -2.22
C LEU A 57 -9.27 -8.80 -3.18
N TYR A 58 -10.11 -8.88 -4.20
CA TYR A 58 -9.86 -9.77 -5.34
C TYR A 58 -8.92 -9.08 -6.32
N TYR A 59 -7.77 -9.70 -6.60
CA TYR A 59 -6.89 -9.23 -7.67
C TYR A 59 -7.49 -9.64 -9.02
N HIS A 60 -8.37 -8.78 -9.55
CA HIS A 60 -8.95 -8.99 -10.88
C HIS A 60 -7.90 -8.72 -11.97
N PRO A 61 -7.84 -9.50 -13.07
CA PRO A 61 -6.88 -9.28 -14.16
C PRO A 61 -6.88 -7.84 -14.72
N ASP A 62 -8.05 -7.20 -14.82
CA ASP A 62 -8.18 -5.80 -15.25
C ASP A 62 -7.40 -4.79 -14.40
N MET A 63 -6.92 -5.16 -13.20
CA MET A 63 -6.07 -4.30 -12.38
C MET A 63 -4.62 -4.26 -12.83
N ILE A 64 -4.16 -5.29 -13.56
CA ILE A 64 -2.73 -5.49 -13.84
C ILE A 64 -2.17 -4.30 -14.62
N ASP A 65 -2.75 -3.99 -15.77
CA ASP A 65 -2.18 -2.98 -16.67
C ASP A 65 -2.30 -1.55 -16.09
N PRO A 66 -3.45 -1.13 -15.51
CA PRO A 66 -3.55 0.17 -14.83
C PRO A 66 -2.55 0.32 -13.67
N TRP A 67 -2.35 -0.74 -12.88
CA TRP A 67 -1.36 -0.70 -11.80
C TRP A 67 0.07 -0.59 -12.32
N VAL A 68 0.42 -1.41 -13.32
CA VAL A 68 1.75 -1.40 -13.94
C VAL A 68 2.04 -0.04 -14.57
N GLU A 69 1.06 0.60 -15.21
CA GLU A 69 1.21 1.95 -15.76
C GLU A 69 1.45 2.98 -14.66
N LEU A 70 0.65 2.94 -13.59
CA LEU A 70 0.77 3.85 -12.46
C LEU A 70 2.14 3.74 -11.78
N GLU A 71 2.62 2.53 -11.50
CA GLU A 71 3.94 2.30 -10.90
C GLU A 71 5.08 2.65 -11.86
N ALA A 72 4.96 2.34 -13.15
CA ALA A 72 5.95 2.72 -14.14
C ALA A 72 6.08 4.25 -14.22
N SER A 73 4.96 4.97 -14.20
CA SER A 73 4.94 6.42 -14.19
C SER A 73 5.58 7.00 -12.92
N ARG A 74 5.21 6.49 -11.73
CA ARG A 74 5.76 6.94 -10.44
C ARG A 74 7.26 6.75 -10.31
N ARG A 75 7.78 5.62 -10.81
CA ARG A 75 9.20 5.25 -10.67
C ARG A 75 10.05 5.64 -11.87
N GLY A 76 9.44 6.23 -12.91
CA GLY A 76 10.14 6.55 -14.16
C GLY A 76 10.72 5.31 -14.85
N MET A 77 10.02 4.17 -14.80
CA MET A 77 10.51 2.90 -15.36
C MET A 77 10.65 3.00 -16.88
N SER A 78 11.73 2.43 -17.43
CA SER A 78 11.86 2.17 -18.85
C SER A 78 10.86 1.10 -19.33
N VAL A 79 10.67 0.98 -20.65
CA VAL A 79 9.80 -0.05 -21.25
C VAL A 79 10.23 -1.47 -20.85
N ALA A 80 11.53 -1.73 -20.78
CA ALA A 80 12.06 -3.02 -20.38
C ALA A 80 11.77 -3.31 -18.90
N GLU A 81 11.97 -2.33 -18.02
CA GLU A 81 11.68 -2.46 -16.59
C GLU A 81 10.20 -2.63 -16.31
N LYS A 82 9.34 -1.90 -17.02
CA LYS A 82 7.88 -2.05 -16.95
C LYS A 82 7.44 -3.46 -17.36
N SER A 83 8.00 -3.99 -18.44
CA SER A 83 7.71 -5.36 -18.92
C SER A 83 8.15 -6.43 -17.90
N LEU A 84 9.34 -6.26 -17.32
CA LEU A 84 9.84 -7.13 -16.24
C LEU A 84 8.95 -7.04 -15.00
N TYR A 85 8.56 -5.83 -14.59
CA TYR A 85 7.68 -5.59 -13.45
C TYR A 85 6.31 -6.26 -13.65
N ARG A 86 5.70 -6.07 -14.82
CA ARG A 86 4.43 -6.73 -15.20
C ARG A 86 4.55 -8.25 -15.13
N SER A 87 5.62 -8.80 -15.70
CA SER A 87 5.84 -10.25 -15.73
C SER A 87 6.00 -10.83 -14.32
N GLY A 88 6.74 -10.13 -13.45
CA GLY A 88 6.85 -10.47 -12.03
C GLY A 88 5.49 -10.43 -11.33
N PHE A 89 4.75 -9.33 -11.51
CA PHE A 89 3.42 -9.16 -10.93
C PHE A 89 2.45 -10.28 -11.32
N VAL A 90 2.41 -10.62 -12.61
CA VAL A 90 1.55 -11.69 -13.15
C VAL A 90 1.90 -13.05 -12.57
N ARG A 91 3.21 -13.34 -12.50
CA ARG A 91 3.75 -14.59 -11.96
C ARG A 91 3.45 -14.74 -10.47
N ASP A 92 3.73 -13.70 -9.70
CA ASP A 92 3.62 -13.75 -8.23
C ASP A 92 2.16 -13.87 -7.77
N LEU A 93 1.23 -13.25 -8.50
CA LEU A 93 -0.21 -13.43 -8.27
C LEU A 93 -0.80 -14.67 -8.93
N ARG A 94 0.02 -15.46 -9.64
CA ARG A 94 -0.39 -16.73 -10.25
C ARG A 94 -1.62 -16.59 -11.15
N PHE A 95 -1.74 -15.49 -11.88
CA PHE A 95 -2.91 -15.23 -12.73
C PHE A 95 -3.11 -16.26 -13.85
N ALA A 96 -2.07 -17.01 -14.20
CA ALA A 96 -2.16 -18.07 -15.19
C ALA A 96 -3.08 -19.21 -14.71
N ASP A 97 -2.99 -19.60 -13.43
CA ASP A 97 -3.54 -20.84 -12.88
C ASP A 97 -4.39 -20.66 -11.61
N ALA A 98 -4.45 -19.46 -11.03
CA ALA A 98 -5.18 -19.20 -9.79
C ALA A 98 -5.88 -17.83 -9.78
N SER A 99 -6.86 -17.72 -8.87
CA SER A 99 -7.49 -16.45 -8.48
C SER A 99 -7.01 -16.05 -7.09
N ALA A 100 -6.34 -14.90 -7.01
CA ALA A 100 -5.70 -14.43 -5.78
C ALA A 100 -6.57 -13.41 -5.02
N PHE A 101 -6.66 -13.60 -3.71
CA PHE A 101 -7.35 -12.70 -2.80
C PHE A 101 -6.38 -12.26 -1.71
N LEU A 102 -6.23 -10.95 -1.51
CA LEU A 102 -5.66 -10.44 -0.28
C LEU A 102 -6.73 -10.48 0.80
N LEU A 103 -6.49 -11.22 1.88
CA LEU A 103 -7.36 -11.28 3.04
C LEU A 103 -6.68 -10.58 4.22
N VAL A 104 -7.44 -9.70 4.88
CA VAL A 104 -6.98 -9.00 6.08
C VAL A 104 -8.03 -9.14 7.17
N VAL A 105 -7.59 -9.60 8.34
CA VAL A 105 -8.40 -9.75 9.54
C VAL A 105 -7.78 -8.89 10.63
N ASP A 106 -8.52 -7.92 11.13
CA ASP A 106 -8.17 -7.12 12.30
C ASP A 106 -9.07 -7.53 13.47
N ASN A 107 -8.55 -8.37 14.35
CA ASN A 107 -9.24 -8.95 15.48
C ASN A 107 -8.95 -8.17 16.77
N PHE A 108 -9.94 -7.39 17.23
CA PHE A 108 -9.89 -6.61 18.46
C PHE A 108 -10.78 -7.19 19.57
N SER A 109 -11.16 -8.47 19.47
CA SER A 109 -11.99 -9.15 20.47
C SER A 109 -11.29 -9.44 21.81
N GLY A 110 -9.96 -9.34 21.84
CA GLY A 110 -9.13 -9.78 22.95
C GLY A 110 -8.91 -11.29 23.05
N ARG A 111 -9.59 -12.09 22.20
CA ARG A 111 -9.40 -13.55 22.09
C ARG A 111 -8.71 -13.90 20.78
N GLU A 112 -7.97 -14.99 20.77
CA GLU A 112 -7.33 -15.49 19.55
C GLU A 112 -8.36 -16.16 18.63
N VAL A 113 -8.24 -15.89 17.33
CA VAL A 113 -9.01 -16.58 16.28
C VAL A 113 -8.03 -17.35 15.42
N LYS A 114 -8.24 -18.66 15.27
CA LYS A 114 -7.45 -19.48 14.34
C LYS A 114 -8.33 -19.86 13.16
N LEU A 115 -7.87 -19.53 11.96
CA LEU A 115 -8.52 -19.97 10.72
C LEU A 115 -7.92 -21.32 10.29
N ASN A 116 -8.78 -22.26 9.94
CA ASN A 116 -8.39 -23.47 9.23
C ASN A 116 -8.73 -23.28 7.74
N PRO A 117 -7.74 -23.16 6.85
CA PRO A 117 -7.97 -22.90 5.43
C PRO A 117 -8.97 -23.82 4.74
N GLN A 118 -8.97 -25.12 5.07
CA GLN A 118 -9.77 -26.11 4.34
C GLN A 118 -11.23 -26.13 4.79
N SER A 119 -11.49 -25.83 6.08
CA SER A 119 -12.86 -25.76 6.60
C SER A 119 -13.43 -24.36 6.56
N ASP A 120 -12.61 -23.34 6.82
CA ASP A 120 -13.09 -22.00 7.13
C ASP A 120 -13.09 -21.08 5.92
N LEU A 121 -12.22 -21.30 4.94
CA LEU A 121 -12.15 -20.48 3.73
C LEU A 121 -12.75 -21.23 2.56
N THR A 122 -13.82 -20.69 1.99
CA THR A 122 -14.47 -21.28 0.81
C THR A 122 -14.88 -20.17 -0.15
N LEU A 123 -14.46 -20.27 -1.41
CA LEU A 123 -14.92 -19.39 -2.47
C LEU A 123 -16.08 -20.07 -3.20
N VAL A 124 -17.21 -19.38 -3.32
CA VAL A 124 -18.40 -19.88 -4.01
C VAL A 124 -18.58 -19.13 -5.32
N VAL A 125 -18.59 -19.84 -6.44
CA VAL A 125 -18.75 -19.27 -7.79
C VAL A 125 -19.79 -20.08 -8.55
N GLY A 126 -20.85 -19.44 -9.04
CA GLY A 126 -21.93 -20.13 -9.75
C GLY A 126 -22.54 -21.30 -8.96
N GLY A 127 -22.60 -21.18 -7.63
CA GLY A 127 -23.07 -22.23 -6.72
C GLY A 127 -22.09 -23.37 -6.44
N ARG A 128 -20.89 -23.36 -7.04
CA ARG A 128 -19.83 -24.34 -6.77
C ARG A 128 -18.90 -23.83 -5.68
N GLU A 129 -18.54 -24.71 -4.75
CA GLU A 129 -17.58 -24.41 -3.69
C GLU A 129 -16.15 -24.78 -4.12
N LEU A 130 -15.24 -23.83 -3.97
CA LEU A 130 -13.83 -23.96 -4.28
C LEU A 130 -13.02 -23.80 -2.99
N LYS A 131 -12.13 -24.77 -2.73
CA LYS A 131 -11.20 -24.72 -1.60
C LYS A 131 -9.91 -23.99 -1.99
N PRO A 132 -9.21 -23.35 -1.03
CA PRO A 132 -7.94 -22.71 -1.30
C PRO A 132 -6.91 -23.75 -1.77
N LEU A 133 -6.16 -23.40 -2.82
CA LEU A 133 -4.97 -24.12 -3.26
C LEU A 133 -3.81 -23.85 -2.30
N GLU A 134 -3.67 -22.59 -1.88
CA GLU A 134 -2.57 -22.13 -1.05
C GLU A 134 -3.02 -20.93 -0.22
N VAL A 135 -2.51 -20.85 1.02
CA VAL A 135 -2.80 -19.76 1.96
C VAL A 135 -1.50 -19.31 2.61
N ASP A 136 -1.31 -18.00 2.66
CA ASP A 136 -0.17 -17.40 3.35
C ASP A 136 -0.09 -17.86 4.80
N ARG A 137 1.12 -18.18 5.26
CA ARG A 137 1.40 -18.68 6.61
C ARG A 137 0.94 -17.71 7.70
N SER A 138 0.94 -16.41 7.42
CA SER A 138 0.47 -15.38 8.36
C SER A 138 -1.00 -15.57 8.77
N LEU A 139 -1.82 -16.19 7.92
CA LEU A 139 -3.24 -16.48 8.17
C LEU A 139 -3.46 -17.84 8.86
N LEU A 140 -2.41 -18.66 9.00
CA LEU A 140 -2.48 -19.99 9.61
C LEU A 140 -2.21 -19.97 11.13
N SER A 141 -1.53 -18.93 11.60
CA SER A 141 -1.26 -18.70 13.02
C SER A 141 -2.50 -18.18 13.75
N PRO A 142 -2.64 -18.43 15.06
CA PRO A 142 -3.65 -17.75 15.86
C PRO A 142 -3.55 -16.23 15.73
N ILE A 143 -4.67 -15.58 15.39
CA ILE A 143 -4.76 -14.16 15.10
C ILE A 143 -5.13 -13.40 16.37
N ARG A 144 -4.19 -12.63 16.89
CA ARG A 144 -4.38 -11.65 17.97
C ARG A 144 -4.04 -10.26 17.42
N GLY A 145 -5.05 -9.41 17.22
CA GLY A 145 -4.88 -8.18 16.44
C GLY A 145 -4.96 -8.44 14.94
N LYS A 146 -4.03 -7.88 14.16
CA LYS A 146 -4.08 -7.89 12.70
C LYS A 146 -3.29 -9.05 12.09
N ALA A 147 -3.94 -9.82 11.21
CA ALA A 147 -3.31 -10.75 10.29
C ALA A 147 -3.66 -10.39 8.85
N GLN A 148 -2.73 -10.66 7.94
CA GLN A 148 -2.85 -10.33 6.53
C GLN A 148 -2.07 -11.32 5.70
N GLY A 149 -2.66 -11.81 4.62
CA GLY A 149 -1.99 -12.69 3.67
C GLY A 149 -2.77 -12.88 2.37
N ILE A 150 -2.15 -13.57 1.41
CA ILE A 150 -2.79 -13.93 0.15
C ILE A 150 -3.39 -15.33 0.26
N VAL A 151 -4.58 -15.51 -0.31
CA VAL A 151 -5.30 -16.77 -0.45
C VAL A 151 -5.46 -17.04 -1.95
N PHE A 152 -4.94 -18.15 -2.43
CA PHE A 152 -5.08 -18.59 -3.82
C PHE A 152 -6.18 -19.63 -3.93
N PHE A 153 -7.17 -19.36 -4.78
CA PHE A 153 -8.22 -20.32 -5.16
C PHE A 153 -7.99 -20.83 -6.58
N PRO A 154 -8.62 -21.95 -6.98
CA PRO A 154 -8.73 -22.35 -8.37
C PRO A 154 -9.20 -21.17 -9.23
N LYS A 155 -8.65 -21.08 -10.45
CA LYS A 155 -8.92 -19.98 -11.36
C LYS A 155 -10.42 -19.81 -11.61
N VAL A 156 -10.90 -18.59 -11.43
CA VAL A 156 -12.26 -18.16 -11.70
C VAL A 156 -12.30 -17.50 -13.08
N GLU A 157 -12.98 -18.14 -14.03
CA GLU A 157 -13.12 -17.63 -15.40
C GLU A 157 -14.14 -16.48 -15.48
N ASP A 158 -15.24 -16.56 -14.73
CA ASP A 158 -16.25 -15.51 -14.64
C ASP A 158 -16.47 -15.05 -13.19
N PRO A 159 -15.92 -13.90 -12.78
CA PRO A 159 -16.10 -13.35 -11.44
C PRO A 159 -17.37 -12.49 -11.30
N SER A 160 -18.33 -12.58 -12.23
CA SER A 160 -19.57 -11.78 -12.22
C SER A 160 -20.41 -11.96 -10.94
N SER A 161 -20.35 -13.13 -10.32
CA SER A 161 -20.99 -13.42 -9.03
C SER A 161 -20.17 -14.43 -8.23
N MET A 162 -19.58 -13.98 -7.12
CA MET A 162 -18.82 -14.83 -6.22
C MET A 162 -18.93 -14.39 -4.75
N ASP A 163 -18.87 -15.38 -3.86
CA ASP A 163 -18.89 -15.18 -2.41
C ASP A 163 -17.67 -15.82 -1.76
N LEU A 164 -16.89 -15.04 -0.99
CA LEU A 164 -15.88 -15.59 -0.08
C LEU A 164 -16.52 -15.80 1.30
N ARG A 165 -16.66 -17.06 1.69
CA ARG A 165 -17.16 -17.49 3.00
C ARG A 165 -15.99 -17.72 3.96
N ILE A 166 -16.12 -17.19 5.18
CA ILE A 166 -15.12 -17.27 6.24
C ILE A 166 -15.80 -17.81 7.51
N ALA A 167 -15.91 -19.13 7.64
CA ALA A 167 -16.65 -19.79 8.72
C ALA A 167 -16.01 -19.61 10.11
N GLY A 168 -14.69 -19.42 10.14
CA GLY A 168 -13.92 -19.15 11.36
C GLY A 168 -14.18 -17.77 11.97
N LEU A 169 -14.89 -16.88 11.26
CA LEU A 169 -15.34 -15.58 11.75
C LEU A 169 -16.87 -15.53 11.75
N LYS A 170 -17.46 -15.06 12.85
CA LYS A 170 -18.91 -15.01 13.01
C LYS A 170 -19.42 -13.63 13.40
N VAL A 171 -20.55 -13.24 12.83
CA VAL A 171 -21.34 -12.07 13.24
C VAL A 171 -22.67 -12.59 13.79
N GLY A 172 -22.81 -12.61 15.12
CA GLY A 172 -23.84 -13.41 15.79
C GLY A 172 -23.59 -14.90 15.52
N ASP A 173 -24.61 -15.62 15.06
CA ASP A 173 -24.51 -17.05 14.73
C ASP A 173 -24.15 -17.34 13.27
N LYS A 174 -23.99 -16.30 12.45
CA LYS A 174 -23.73 -16.43 11.01
C LYS A 174 -22.25 -16.26 10.71
N GLU A 175 -21.73 -17.10 9.82
CA GLU A 175 -20.40 -16.90 9.25
C GLU A 175 -20.30 -15.58 8.47
N VAL A 176 -19.07 -15.09 8.32
CA VAL A 176 -18.80 -13.94 7.46
C VAL A 176 -18.86 -14.37 6.00
N VAL A 177 -19.59 -13.60 5.20
CA VAL A 177 -19.62 -13.72 3.73
C VAL A 177 -19.29 -12.36 3.12
N LEU A 178 -18.32 -12.35 2.20
CA LEU A 178 -17.95 -11.20 1.38
C LEU A 178 -18.37 -11.47 -0.06
N SER A 179 -19.28 -10.65 -0.60
CA SER A 179 -19.93 -10.89 -1.90
C SER A 179 -19.51 -9.89 -2.97
N TRP A 180 -19.10 -10.39 -4.12
CA TRP A 180 -18.92 -9.62 -5.35
C TRP A 180 -20.04 -9.99 -6.31
N ARG A 181 -20.85 -9.00 -6.68
CA ARG A 181 -21.91 -9.12 -7.67
C ARG A 181 -21.70 -8.00 -8.68
N SER A 182 -21.79 -8.34 -9.96
CA SER A 182 -21.88 -7.34 -11.02
C SER A 182 -23.16 -6.54 -10.82
N GLU A 183 -23.07 -5.22 -10.66
CA GLU A 183 -24.23 -4.32 -10.68
C GLU A 183 -24.80 -4.28 -12.11
N VAL A 184 -25.42 -5.36 -12.56
CA VAL A 184 -26.23 -5.38 -13.80
C VAL A 184 -27.69 -5.72 -13.50
N GLU A 185 -28.02 -6.13 -12.27
CA GLU A 185 -29.42 -6.33 -11.87
C GLU A 185 -29.74 -5.60 -10.56
N GLY A 186 -30.64 -4.62 -10.65
CA GLY A 186 -31.49 -4.25 -9.53
C GLY A 186 -31.09 -3.05 -8.67
N ARG A 187 -30.64 -1.95 -9.26
CA ARG A 187 -30.84 -0.61 -8.66
C ARG A 187 -32.00 0.11 -9.35
N SER A 188 -33.21 -0.46 -9.28
CA SER A 188 -34.38 0.40 -9.17
C SER A 188 -34.35 0.95 -7.74
N VAL A 189 -33.73 2.11 -7.58
CA VAL A 189 -34.03 2.94 -6.41
C VAL A 189 -35.50 3.30 -6.57
N GLN A 190 -36.39 2.56 -5.90
CA GLN A 190 -37.71 3.09 -5.60
C GLN A 190 -37.46 4.29 -4.69
N LEU A 191 -37.36 5.48 -5.29
CA LEU A 191 -37.59 6.69 -4.54
C LEU A 191 -38.96 6.54 -3.89
N PRO A 192 -39.12 6.83 -2.59
CA PRO A 192 -40.44 6.86 -2.00
C PRO A 192 -41.29 7.89 -2.75
N GLU A 193 -42.30 7.42 -3.48
CA GLU A 193 -43.38 8.25 -4.00
C GLU A 193 -44.20 8.79 -2.81
N LYS A 194 -43.71 9.84 -2.18
CA LYS A 194 -44.52 10.83 -1.49
C LYS A 194 -43.69 12.07 -1.17
N ILE A 195 -43.53 12.94 -2.16
CA ILE A 195 -43.29 14.36 -1.88
C ILE A 195 -44.66 14.92 -1.46
N VAL A 196 -44.93 14.93 -0.16
CA VAL A 196 -46.00 15.77 0.39
C VAL A 196 -45.44 17.19 0.38
N VAL A 197 -45.83 17.97 -0.63
CA VAL A 197 -45.65 19.42 -0.62
C VAL A 197 -46.53 19.96 0.50
N VAL A 198 -45.93 20.29 1.64
CA VAL A 198 -46.59 21.11 2.66
C VAL A 198 -46.47 22.55 2.19
N GLU A 199 -47.54 23.08 1.60
CA GLU A 199 -47.70 24.52 1.43
C GLU A 199 -47.75 25.18 2.81
N VAL A 200 -46.71 25.94 3.13
CA VAL A 200 -46.69 26.80 4.32
C VAL A 200 -47.60 28.01 4.02
N PRO A 201 -48.65 28.26 4.81
CA PRO A 201 -49.50 29.42 4.60
C PRO A 201 -48.72 30.71 4.89
N PRO A 202 -48.96 31.80 4.15
CA PRO A 202 -48.24 33.05 4.35
C PRO A 202 -48.55 33.65 5.73
N PRO A 203 -47.57 34.28 6.40
CA PRO A 203 -47.78 34.90 7.71
C PRO A 203 -48.78 36.07 7.63
N PRO A 204 -49.56 36.31 8.69
CA PRO A 204 -50.57 37.37 8.72
C PRO A 204 -49.92 38.77 8.63
N LYS A 205 -50.52 39.63 7.82
CA LYS A 205 -50.09 41.04 7.67
C LYS A 205 -50.34 41.82 8.98
N PRO A 206 -49.38 42.62 9.46
CA PRO A 206 -49.63 43.57 10.53
C PRO A 206 -50.57 44.71 10.06
N PRO A 207 -51.35 45.30 10.98
CA PRO A 207 -52.42 46.24 10.64
C PRO A 207 -51.91 47.57 10.12
N SER A 208 -52.65 48.11 9.16
CA SER A 208 -52.47 49.45 8.60
C SER A 208 -52.92 50.52 9.59
N HIS A 209 -52.04 51.47 9.88
CA HIS A 209 -52.45 52.81 10.28
C HIS A 209 -52.17 53.80 9.15
N GLN A 210 -53.18 54.63 8.92
CA GLN A 210 -53.38 55.53 7.80
C GLN A 210 -52.59 56.83 7.95
N GLY A 211 -52.20 57.39 6.80
CA GLY A 211 -51.90 58.82 6.60
C GLY A 211 -50.43 59.20 6.79
N GLY A 212 -49.74 59.86 5.86
CA GLY A 212 -50.12 60.31 4.54
C GLY A 212 -48.95 61.06 3.88
N VAL A 213 -49.02 61.10 2.54
CA VAL A 213 -48.54 62.16 1.62
C VAL A 213 -47.04 62.24 1.25
N ALA A 214 -46.86 62.14 -0.08
CA ALA A 214 -45.84 62.74 -0.97
C ALA A 214 -44.45 62.09 -1.13
N SER A 215 -44.39 61.18 -2.12
CA SER A 215 -43.65 61.26 -3.41
C SER A 215 -42.24 61.87 -3.51
N ARG A 216 -41.44 61.18 -4.35
CA ARG A 216 -40.07 61.44 -4.84
C ARG A 216 -38.97 61.19 -3.80
N GLU A 217 -37.88 60.51 -4.09
CA GLU A 217 -37.07 60.48 -5.30
C GLU A 217 -36.11 59.28 -5.18
N ALA A 218 -35.86 58.54 -6.28
CA ALA A 218 -34.76 57.56 -6.30
C ALA A 218 -33.47 58.28 -6.67
N PRO A 219 -32.40 58.15 -5.87
CA PRO A 219 -31.08 57.96 -6.47
C PRO A 219 -30.19 57.04 -5.59
N PRO A 220 -28.88 56.90 -5.88
CA PRO A 220 -28.27 55.80 -6.64
C PRO A 220 -27.39 54.92 -5.72
N PRO A 221 -26.75 53.83 -6.23
CA PRO A 221 -26.04 52.91 -5.35
C PRO A 221 -24.67 53.48 -4.93
N PRO A 222 -24.23 53.27 -3.68
CA PRO A 222 -22.82 53.35 -3.33
C PRO A 222 -22.32 51.99 -2.82
N ARG A 223 -21.33 51.41 -3.51
CA ARG A 223 -19.89 51.50 -3.20
C ARG A 223 -19.48 50.64 -2.00
N ARG A 224 -18.62 49.65 -2.27
CA ARG A 224 -17.75 49.06 -1.23
C ARG A 224 -16.72 50.09 -0.78
N PRO A 225 -16.41 50.12 0.52
CA PRO A 225 -15.08 50.50 0.99
C PRO A 225 -14.42 49.37 1.81
N LYS A 226 -13.11 49.52 1.95
CA LYS A 226 -12.12 48.65 2.61
C LYS A 226 -11.57 49.41 3.83
N GLY A 227 -11.28 48.70 4.92
CA GLY A 227 -10.57 49.17 6.15
C GLY A 227 -11.47 49.95 7.12
N GLU A 228 -11.34 49.91 8.45
CA GLU A 228 -10.36 49.34 9.40
C GLU A 228 -11.01 49.35 10.81
N ASP A 229 -10.56 48.42 11.67
CA ASP A 229 -10.56 48.38 13.15
C ASP A 229 -11.75 48.85 14.01
N SER A 230 -12.23 47.94 14.87
CA SER A 230 -12.21 48.08 16.34
C SER A 230 -12.72 46.83 17.07
N GLN A 231 -12.10 46.57 18.22
CA GLN A 231 -12.39 45.56 19.24
C GLN A 231 -13.87 45.49 19.66
N GLY A 232 -14.31 44.29 20.08
CA GLY A 232 -15.63 44.10 20.67
C GLY A 232 -15.88 42.65 21.08
N ASP A 233 -15.42 42.33 22.27
CA ASP A 233 -15.62 41.11 23.05
C ASP A 233 -17.10 40.78 23.28
N ALA A 234 -17.49 39.50 23.14
CA ALA A 234 -18.70 38.90 23.74
C ALA A 234 -18.75 37.38 23.43
N GLY A 235 -18.02 36.58 24.21
CA GLY A 235 -18.33 35.16 24.38
C GLY A 235 -19.54 34.94 25.31
N PRO A 236 -20.28 33.82 25.16
CA PRO A 236 -21.09 33.29 26.25
C PRO A 236 -20.81 31.79 26.51
N PRO A 237 -21.24 31.22 27.64
CA PRO A 237 -21.02 31.65 29.01
C PRO A 237 -20.38 30.53 29.87
N SER A 238 -19.70 30.93 30.93
CA SER A 238 -19.19 30.07 32.00
C SER A 238 -20.14 30.06 33.20
N TRP A 239 -20.46 28.88 33.75
CA TRP A 239 -20.81 28.60 35.16
C TRP A 239 -20.50 27.10 35.34
N ILE A 240 -19.67 26.61 36.26
CA ILE A 240 -19.57 26.88 37.70
C ILE A 240 -18.09 26.75 38.13
N GLY A 241 -17.67 27.65 39.03
CA GLY A 241 -16.31 27.80 39.56
C GLY A 241 -15.96 26.94 40.81
N PRO A 242 -14.93 27.34 41.59
CA PRO A 242 -13.88 26.42 42.07
C PRO A 242 -13.68 26.40 43.60
N MET A 243 -12.84 25.46 44.08
CA MET A 243 -11.97 25.60 45.28
C MET A 243 -10.78 24.65 45.06
N SER A 244 -9.60 25.11 44.62
CA SER A 244 -8.53 25.85 45.34
C SER A 244 -7.63 25.00 46.23
N GLY A 245 -6.32 25.05 45.92
CA GLY A 245 -5.16 24.75 46.78
C GLY A 245 -4.48 23.43 46.44
N GLY A 246 -3.21 23.33 46.06
CA GLY A 246 -2.11 24.29 45.97
C GLY A 246 -0.80 23.52 45.78
N ALA A 247 0.26 24.23 45.38
CA ALA A 247 1.66 23.77 45.23
C ALA A 247 1.93 22.82 44.06
N THR A 248 2.96 22.96 43.20
CA THR A 248 4.19 23.78 43.20
C THR A 248 4.87 23.61 41.84
N VAL A 249 5.34 24.72 41.26
CA VAL A 249 6.66 24.95 40.61
C VAL A 249 7.09 24.08 39.40
N GLY A 250 7.47 24.78 38.32
CA GLY A 250 8.53 24.39 37.37
C GLY A 250 8.06 24.19 35.93
N SER A 251 7.82 25.26 35.17
CA SER A 251 8.76 25.90 34.23
C SER A 251 9.02 25.12 32.92
N GLN A 252 8.44 25.67 31.85
CA GLN A 252 8.84 25.70 30.44
C GLN A 252 9.22 24.38 29.72
N GLY A 253 8.35 24.01 28.78
CA GLY A 253 8.67 23.21 27.61
C GLY A 253 7.76 23.63 26.45
N GLU A 254 8.36 24.18 25.40
CA GLU A 254 7.79 24.50 24.09
C GLU A 254 7.06 23.28 23.48
N PRO A 255 5.95 23.44 22.71
CA PRO A 255 5.24 22.29 22.16
C PRO A 255 6.06 21.64 21.03
N GLU A 256 6.55 20.41 21.24
CA GLU A 256 7.09 19.58 20.15
C GLU A 256 6.00 19.32 19.10
N GLU A 257 6.32 19.64 17.86
CA GLU A 257 5.66 19.22 16.64
C GLU A 257 5.52 17.68 16.59
N PRO A 258 4.39 17.10 16.14
CA PRO A 258 4.15 15.67 16.24
C PRO A 258 5.10 14.89 15.30
N LYS A 259 6.04 14.15 15.90
CA LYS A 259 6.89 13.19 15.17
C LYS A 259 6.03 12.09 14.52
N PRO A 260 6.39 11.64 13.30
CA PRO A 260 5.69 10.55 12.62
C PRO A 260 5.79 9.24 13.43
N PRO A 261 4.79 8.35 13.32
CA PRO A 261 4.74 7.13 14.11
C PRO A 261 5.94 6.23 13.80
N ARG A 262 6.67 5.87 14.86
CA ARG A 262 7.77 4.90 14.83
C ARG A 262 7.23 3.56 14.30
N PRO A 263 7.93 2.85 13.39
CA PRO A 263 7.48 1.54 12.93
C PRO A 263 7.34 0.56 14.10
N PRO A 264 6.40 -0.40 14.02
CA PRO A 264 6.12 -1.31 15.12
C PRO A 264 7.36 -2.13 15.47
N SER A 265 7.81 -2.04 16.72
CA SER A 265 8.81 -2.93 17.28
C SER A 265 8.16 -4.29 17.52
N LEU A 266 8.62 -5.31 16.78
CA LEU A 266 8.14 -6.69 16.91
C LEU A 266 8.57 -7.31 18.24
N SER A 267 7.66 -8.11 18.81
CA SER A 267 7.85 -8.80 20.09
C SER A 267 8.74 -10.04 19.94
N SER A 268 9.40 -10.45 21.03
CA SER A 268 10.29 -11.62 21.08
C SER A 268 9.62 -12.95 20.70
N ALA A 269 8.29 -13.01 20.60
CA ALA A 269 7.54 -14.22 20.28
C ALA A 269 7.63 -14.63 18.80
N ASP A 270 7.86 -13.68 17.88
CA ASP A 270 7.96 -13.98 16.43
C ASP A 270 9.32 -14.62 16.04
N VAL A 271 10.24 -14.72 17.00
CA VAL A 271 11.62 -15.21 16.79
C VAL A 271 11.75 -16.72 17.03
N ALA A 272 10.79 -17.34 17.74
CA ALA A 272 10.90 -18.73 18.18
C ALA A 272 10.51 -19.79 17.11
N ALA A 273 10.01 -19.38 15.94
CA ALA A 273 9.41 -20.31 14.97
C ALA A 273 10.35 -20.82 13.85
N LEU A 274 11.66 -20.58 13.92
CA LEU A 274 12.61 -20.99 12.87
C LEU A 274 13.67 -21.93 13.42
N GLY A 275 13.52 -23.21 13.08
CA GLY A 275 14.29 -24.38 13.48
C GLY A 275 15.77 -24.17 13.81
N ALA A 276 16.13 -24.68 14.99
CA ALA A 276 17.48 -24.91 15.43
C ALA A 276 18.05 -26.15 14.70
N SER A 277 19.06 -25.93 13.88
CA SER A 277 20.05 -26.94 13.51
C SER A 277 21.35 -26.51 14.18
N GLU A 278 21.70 -27.16 15.29
CA GLU A 278 22.95 -26.96 16.01
C GLU A 278 24.08 -27.69 15.28
N ASP A 279 24.69 -27.03 14.31
CA ASP A 279 26.05 -27.34 13.90
C ASP A 279 26.96 -26.24 14.43
N LEU A 280 28.10 -26.64 15.01
CA LEU A 280 29.10 -25.80 15.67
C LEU A 280 29.75 -24.81 14.68
N VAL A 281 29.04 -23.75 14.31
CA VAL A 281 29.58 -22.62 13.56
C VAL A 281 30.21 -21.67 14.57
N ALA A 282 31.51 -21.38 14.42
CA ALA A 282 32.20 -20.39 15.25
C ALA A 282 31.36 -19.11 15.35
N GLU A 283 31.09 -18.64 16.57
CA GLU A 283 30.33 -17.42 16.79
C GLU A 283 31.07 -16.24 16.15
N ILE A 284 30.43 -15.60 15.17
CA ILE A 284 31.00 -14.42 14.50
C ILE A 284 30.81 -13.24 15.45
N PRO A 285 31.86 -12.42 15.72
CA PRO A 285 31.71 -11.22 16.53
C PRO A 285 30.59 -10.33 15.98
N ARG A 286 29.60 -10.04 16.81
CA ARG A 286 28.38 -9.34 16.39
C ARG A 286 28.65 -8.02 15.66
N GLN A 287 29.62 -7.25 16.13
CA GLN A 287 29.99 -5.96 15.51
C GLN A 287 30.49 -6.15 14.06
N LEU A 288 31.33 -7.16 13.84
CA LEU A 288 31.87 -7.51 12.52
C LEU A 288 30.74 -7.94 11.57
N LEU A 289 29.79 -8.73 12.09
CA LEU A 289 28.62 -9.17 11.34
C LEU A 289 27.67 -8.00 10.99
N GLU A 290 27.41 -7.09 11.93
CA GLU A 290 26.58 -5.91 11.70
C GLU A 290 27.21 -4.95 10.67
N GLU A 291 28.55 -4.80 10.67
CA GLU A 291 29.28 -3.98 9.70
C GLU A 291 29.24 -4.59 8.29
N ALA A 292 29.46 -5.90 8.18
CA ALA A 292 29.33 -6.63 6.92
C ALA A 292 27.88 -6.59 6.39
N ALA A 293 26.88 -6.78 7.27
CA ALA A 293 25.46 -6.71 6.91
C ALA A 293 25.09 -5.31 6.39
N ARG A 294 25.54 -4.26 7.07
CA ARG A 294 25.30 -2.87 6.66
C ARG A 294 25.87 -2.59 5.28
N SER A 295 27.11 -3.03 5.04
CA SER A 295 27.78 -2.86 3.74
C SER A 295 27.04 -3.61 2.63
N PHE A 296 26.63 -4.85 2.90
CA PHE A 296 25.89 -5.68 1.94
C PHE A 296 24.55 -5.07 1.54
N VAL A 297 23.74 -4.63 2.53
CA VAL A 297 22.44 -4.00 2.29
C VAL A 297 22.60 -2.68 1.52
N GLU A 298 23.63 -1.88 1.82
CA GLU A 298 23.89 -0.63 1.12
C GLU A 298 24.31 -0.85 -0.34
N MET A 299 25.14 -1.87 -0.61
CA MET A 299 25.48 -2.25 -1.98
C MET A 299 24.24 -2.71 -2.75
N TRP A 300 23.37 -3.51 -2.12
CA TRP A 300 22.11 -3.95 -2.73
C TRP A 300 21.19 -2.77 -3.05
N ARG A 301 21.06 -1.82 -2.13
CA ARG A 301 20.28 -0.59 -2.33
C ARG A 301 20.76 0.24 -3.52
N ARG A 302 22.08 0.31 -3.71
CA ARG A 302 22.72 1.03 -4.84
C ARG A 302 22.75 0.24 -6.15
N GLY A 303 22.35 -1.03 -6.13
CA GLY A 303 22.49 -1.92 -7.28
C GLY A 303 23.95 -2.29 -7.59
N ASP A 304 24.85 -2.23 -6.61
CA ASP A 304 26.24 -2.68 -6.75
C ASP A 304 26.33 -4.21 -6.59
N TYR A 305 25.86 -4.93 -7.61
CA TYR A 305 25.85 -6.39 -7.62
C TYR A 305 27.28 -6.97 -7.63
N LYS A 306 28.26 -6.23 -8.14
CA LYS A 306 29.66 -6.63 -8.13
C LYS A 306 30.21 -6.63 -6.70
N GLY A 307 29.93 -5.58 -5.94
CA GLY A 307 30.27 -5.51 -4.52
C GLY A 307 29.59 -6.61 -3.71
N MET A 308 28.28 -6.82 -3.91
CA MET A 308 27.53 -7.90 -3.26
C MET A 308 28.12 -9.28 -3.57
N PHE A 309 28.39 -9.57 -4.85
CA PHE A 309 29.00 -10.84 -5.27
C PHE A 309 30.38 -11.03 -4.63
N GLY A 310 31.12 -9.94 -4.46
CA GLY A 310 32.39 -9.89 -3.74
C GLY A 310 32.29 -10.23 -2.26
N MET A 311 31.11 -10.12 -1.63
CA MET A 311 30.86 -10.46 -0.23
C MET A 311 30.24 -11.85 -0.04
N LEU A 312 30.00 -12.60 -1.12
CA LEU A 312 29.48 -13.96 -1.02
C LEU A 312 30.55 -14.95 -0.52
N ALA A 313 30.07 -15.97 0.18
CA ALA A 313 30.87 -17.12 0.59
C ALA A 313 31.34 -17.92 -0.63
N SER A 314 32.45 -18.62 -0.48
CA SER A 314 33.12 -19.30 -1.59
C SER A 314 32.34 -20.50 -2.13
N ASP A 315 31.45 -21.07 -1.32
CA ASP A 315 30.47 -22.08 -1.72
C ASP A 315 29.35 -21.48 -2.60
N SER A 316 28.75 -20.34 -2.22
CA SER A 316 27.72 -19.66 -3.04
C SER A 316 28.27 -19.12 -4.37
N ARG A 317 29.56 -18.75 -4.43
CA ARG A 317 30.21 -18.33 -5.69
C ARG A 317 30.55 -19.50 -6.60
N ARG A 318 30.57 -20.74 -6.09
CA ARG A 318 30.99 -21.91 -6.85
C ARG A 318 29.92 -22.27 -7.88
N GLY A 319 30.24 -22.09 -9.15
CA GLY A 319 29.30 -22.39 -10.25
C GLY A 319 28.29 -21.28 -10.53
N MET A 320 28.47 -20.08 -9.94
CA MET A 320 27.63 -18.91 -10.20
C MET A 320 28.50 -17.79 -10.79
N SER A 321 28.17 -17.31 -11.99
CA SER A 321 28.83 -16.13 -12.54
C SER A 321 28.25 -14.85 -11.93
N LEU A 322 28.99 -13.73 -12.04
CA LEU A 322 28.48 -12.42 -11.61
C LEU A 322 27.17 -12.06 -12.32
N ARG A 323 27.04 -12.42 -13.61
CA ARG A 323 25.85 -12.14 -14.40
C ARG A 323 24.66 -12.97 -13.90
N ASP A 324 24.86 -14.26 -13.63
CA ASP A 324 23.80 -15.12 -13.11
C ASP A 324 23.34 -14.64 -11.74
N PHE A 325 24.29 -14.22 -10.89
CA PHE A 325 23.97 -13.61 -9.60
C PHE A 325 23.18 -12.32 -9.76
N GLU A 326 23.57 -11.42 -10.67
CA GLU A 326 22.85 -10.18 -10.91
C GLU A 326 21.41 -10.44 -11.40
N GLU A 327 21.22 -11.37 -12.33
CA GLU A 327 19.89 -11.77 -12.79
C GLU A 327 19.06 -12.39 -11.66
N MET A 328 19.67 -13.25 -10.82
CA MET A 328 19.03 -13.85 -9.66
C MET A 328 18.61 -12.81 -8.62
N VAL A 329 19.53 -11.91 -8.24
CA VAL A 329 19.25 -10.81 -7.30
C VAL A 329 18.15 -9.94 -7.86
N LYS A 330 18.22 -9.50 -9.13
CA LYS A 330 17.16 -8.68 -9.75
C LYS A 330 15.80 -9.39 -9.79
N GLY A 331 15.80 -10.73 -9.88
CA GLY A 331 14.59 -11.55 -9.85
C GLY A 331 13.95 -11.69 -8.47
N GLU A 332 14.67 -11.38 -7.39
CA GLU A 332 14.17 -11.44 -6.01
C GLU A 332 13.18 -10.31 -5.71
N LEU A 333 12.08 -10.64 -5.05
CA LEU A 333 11.00 -9.70 -4.73
C LEU A 333 11.42 -8.60 -3.75
N ILE A 334 12.47 -8.86 -2.96
CA ILE A 334 13.03 -7.87 -2.03
C ILE A 334 13.92 -6.84 -2.76
N SER A 335 14.39 -7.11 -3.98
CA SER A 335 15.35 -6.25 -4.68
C SER A 335 14.79 -4.92 -5.15
N THR A 336 13.49 -4.85 -5.43
CA THR A 336 12.79 -3.58 -5.67
C THR A 336 12.59 -2.84 -4.35
N ALA A 337 12.08 -3.55 -3.34
CA ALA A 337 11.76 -3.01 -2.02
C ALA A 337 12.98 -2.40 -1.31
N ILE A 338 14.15 -3.05 -1.42
CA ILE A 338 15.35 -2.64 -0.68
C ILE A 338 15.95 -1.34 -1.23
N ARG A 339 15.67 -0.98 -2.48
CA ARG A 339 16.05 0.31 -3.08
C ARG A 339 15.31 1.47 -2.41
N ASP A 340 14.05 1.24 -2.07
CA ASP A 340 13.15 2.25 -1.50
C ASP A 340 13.28 2.37 0.03
N GLY A 341 13.88 1.38 0.69
CA GLY A 341 14.19 1.40 2.12
C GLY A 341 14.23 0.00 2.74
N GLY A 342 15.43 -0.45 3.10
CA GLY A 342 15.68 -1.72 3.78
C GLY A 342 16.37 -1.55 5.14
N THR A 343 16.06 -2.45 6.06
CA THR A 343 16.71 -2.59 7.37
C THR A 343 17.20 -4.02 7.55
N PHE A 344 18.00 -4.27 8.59
CA PHE A 344 18.44 -5.63 8.91
C PHE A 344 18.47 -5.86 10.42
N LYS A 345 18.36 -7.13 10.82
CA LYS A 345 18.52 -7.61 12.20
C LYS A 345 19.49 -8.78 12.21
N VAL A 346 20.37 -8.83 13.21
CA VAL A 346 21.30 -9.94 13.42
C VAL A 346 20.74 -10.90 14.46
N GLN A 347 20.75 -12.19 14.14
CA GLN A 347 20.28 -13.28 15.02
C GLN A 347 21.28 -14.45 14.93
N GLY A 348 22.14 -14.60 15.93
CA GLY A 348 23.30 -15.50 15.85
C GLY A 348 24.16 -15.16 14.63
N ASN A 349 24.49 -16.16 13.82
CA ASN A 349 25.22 -15.99 12.56
C ASN A 349 24.29 -15.75 11.35
N ARG A 350 23.04 -15.32 11.55
CA ARG A 350 22.10 -15.00 10.47
C ARG A 350 21.80 -13.51 10.43
N VAL A 351 21.74 -12.96 9.22
CA VAL A 351 21.30 -11.59 8.96
C VAL A 351 19.93 -11.66 8.30
N VAL A 352 18.94 -11.11 8.98
CA VAL A 352 17.59 -10.98 8.46
C VAL A 352 17.46 -9.61 7.84
N VAL A 353 17.44 -9.55 6.51
CA VAL A 353 17.19 -8.32 5.75
C VAL A 353 15.69 -8.16 5.55
N GLU A 354 15.16 -7.01 5.93
CA GLU A 354 13.75 -6.67 5.81
C GLU A 354 13.61 -5.39 5.00
N ALA A 355 12.83 -5.43 3.92
CA ALA A 355 12.48 -4.23 3.18
C ALA A 355 10.96 -4.20 2.99
N SER A 356 10.37 -3.02 3.12
CA SER A 356 8.94 -2.90 2.90
C SER A 356 8.67 -2.41 1.49
N ASP A 357 8.04 -3.25 0.68
CA ASP A 357 7.50 -2.82 -0.61
C ASP A 357 6.04 -2.43 -0.42
N ARG A 358 5.55 -1.55 -1.29
CA ARG A 358 4.11 -1.46 -1.55
C ARG A 358 3.80 -2.50 -2.62
N PHE A 359 3.75 -3.76 -2.22
CA PHE A 359 3.31 -4.83 -3.10
C PHE A 359 1.80 -4.95 -2.97
N LEU A 360 1.09 -4.74 -4.08
CA LEU A 360 -0.35 -4.94 -4.15
C LEU A 360 -1.17 -4.08 -3.17
N PHE A 361 -0.88 -2.77 -3.13
CA PHE A 361 -1.63 -1.76 -2.35
C PHE A 361 -1.46 -1.86 -0.84
N VAL A 362 -0.72 -2.85 -0.37
CA VAL A 362 -0.39 -3.00 1.04
C VAL A 362 1.10 -3.00 1.23
N ARG A 363 1.53 -2.47 2.38
CA ARG A 363 2.91 -2.58 2.81
C ARG A 363 3.22 -4.05 3.07
N VAL A 364 3.97 -4.68 2.18
CA VAL A 364 4.46 -6.04 2.35
C VAL A 364 5.89 -5.98 2.84
N LEU A 365 6.11 -6.50 4.04
CA LEU A 365 7.45 -6.73 4.57
C LEU A 365 8.04 -7.94 3.86
N ARG A 366 8.98 -7.69 2.95
CA ARG A 366 9.79 -8.71 2.31
C ARG A 366 10.97 -9.03 3.21
N ARG A 367 11.28 -10.32 3.37
CA ARG A 367 12.35 -10.81 4.22
C ARG A 367 13.27 -11.73 3.43
N LYS A 368 14.58 -11.50 3.49
CA LYS A 368 15.63 -12.44 3.05
C LYS A 368 16.52 -12.76 4.22
N VAL A 369 16.83 -14.03 4.42
CA VAL A 369 17.76 -14.47 5.46
C VAL A 369 19.08 -14.82 4.78
N LEU A 370 20.15 -14.15 5.20
CA LEU A 370 21.50 -14.44 4.77
C LEU A 370 22.21 -15.16 5.90
N GLU A 371 22.80 -16.31 5.59
CA GLU A 371 23.66 -17.00 6.54
C GLU A 371 25.08 -16.43 6.44
N ALA A 372 25.67 -16.07 7.57
CA ALA A 372 27.01 -15.53 7.62
C ALA A 372 28.02 -16.61 8.01
N VAL A 373 29.17 -16.58 7.33
CA VAL A 373 30.31 -17.44 7.60
C VAL A 373 31.58 -16.61 7.70
N LEU A 374 32.51 -17.04 8.54
CA LEU A 374 33.82 -16.42 8.64
C LEU A 374 34.78 -17.15 7.69
N GLU A 375 35.19 -16.48 6.60
CA GLU A 375 36.23 -16.99 5.70
C GLU A 375 37.50 -16.18 5.93
N GLY A 376 38.46 -16.77 6.66
CA GLY A 376 39.68 -16.08 7.08
C GLY A 376 39.40 -15.02 8.14
N LYS A 377 39.47 -13.74 7.77
CA LYS A 377 39.17 -12.58 8.65
C LYS A 377 37.93 -11.79 8.20
N GLU A 378 37.27 -12.23 7.15
CA GLU A 378 36.13 -11.53 6.56
C GLU A 378 34.83 -12.30 6.77
N VAL A 379 33.76 -11.56 7.05
CA VAL A 379 32.41 -12.11 7.07
C VAL A 379 31.90 -12.18 5.64
N ARG A 380 31.49 -13.38 5.23
CA ARG A 380 30.90 -13.65 3.93
C ARG A 380 29.47 -14.16 4.10
N PHE A 381 28.63 -13.93 3.10
CA PHE A 381 27.23 -14.35 3.13
C PHE A 381 26.98 -15.49 2.16
N ARG A 382 26.23 -16.50 2.62
CA ARG A 382 25.64 -17.49 1.72
C ARG A 382 24.37 -16.95 1.10
N TRP A 383 24.26 -17.14 -0.21
CA TRP A 383 23.07 -16.79 -0.98
C TRP A 383 22.25 -18.06 -1.22
N ASN A 384 21.11 -18.17 -0.54
CA ASN A 384 20.23 -19.34 -0.51
C ASN A 384 18.85 -19.04 -1.07
#